data_AF-A0A8H5T5C5-F1
#
_entry.id   AF-A0A8H5T5C5-F1
#
_cell.length_a   1.000
_cell.length_b   1.000
_cell.length_c   1.000
_cell.angle_alpha   90.00
_cell.angle_beta   90.00
_cell.angle_gamma   90.00
#
_symmetry.space_group_name_H-M   'P 1'
#
loop_
_entity.id
_entity.type
_entity.pdbx_description
1 polymer ?
#
loop_
_entity_poly.entity_id
_entity_poly.type
_entity_poly.pdbx_seq_one_letter_code
_entity_poly.pdbx_strand_id
1 'polypeptide(L)'
;MGCGPSKSEAGPSHTNFEMHNLNPLSYTPETAENEIRSSVVATVHFVAHTVVEGGGNHWDIFLQTAPRKSIRLEIVPGAYPGRVGFLGRLDIIRHPYGITRHSNKTVSIPAQPGHTVGQFLDAIVRADNHRYEFTQSGRGCGG
;
A
#
# COMPACT_ATOMS: atom_id res chain seq x y z
N MET A 1 17.27 30.41 33.69
CA MET A 1 18.19 30.25 32.54
C MET A 1 18.54 28.77 32.47
N GLY A 2 18.19 27.97 31.47
CA GLY A 2 17.44 28.19 30.24
C GLY A 2 16.83 26.86 29.78
N CYS A 3 15.72 26.97 29.06
CA CYS A 3 15.00 25.88 28.42
C CYS A 3 15.86 25.25 27.31
N GLY A 4 16.01 23.93 27.31
CA GLY A 4 16.46 23.17 26.13
C GLY A 4 15.24 22.84 25.24
N PRO A 5 15.30 23.06 23.93
CA PRO A 5 14.13 22.90 23.08
C PRO A 5 13.77 21.42 22.85
N SER A 6 12.47 21.23 22.70
CA SER A 6 11.72 20.00 22.48
C SER A 6 12.21 19.15 21.32
N LYS A 7 12.11 17.82 21.49
CA LYS A 7 12.01 16.88 20.37
C LYS A 7 10.99 17.41 19.37
N SER A 8 11.42 17.73 18.17
CA SER A 8 10.51 17.97 17.05
C SER A 8 9.90 16.61 16.69
N GLU A 9 8.74 16.32 17.28
CA GLU A 9 7.78 15.42 16.66
C GLU A 9 7.38 16.10 15.34
N ALA A 10 8.08 15.74 14.26
CA ALA A 10 7.62 16.03 12.92
C ALA A 10 6.33 15.21 12.73
N GLY A 11 5.21 15.82 13.10
CA GLY A 11 3.90 15.30 12.75
C GLY A 11 3.86 15.07 11.23
N PRO A 12 3.13 14.06 10.76
CA PRO A 12 3.06 13.78 9.34
C PRO A 12 2.54 15.02 8.60
N SER A 13 3.30 15.49 7.61
CA SER A 13 2.92 16.58 6.72
C SER A 13 1.83 16.09 5.75
N HIS A 14 0.63 15.82 6.28
CA HIS A 14 -0.53 15.43 5.49
C HIS A 14 -1.16 16.60 4.71
N THR A 15 -0.54 17.78 4.68
CA THR A 15 -1.10 19.01 4.12
C THR A 15 -0.51 19.37 2.75
N ASN A 16 -0.19 18.37 1.91
CA ASN A 16 0.14 18.66 0.53
C ASN A 16 -1.16 18.97 -0.23
N PHE A 17 -1.42 20.25 -0.49
CA PHE A 17 -2.59 20.75 -1.24
C PHE A 17 -2.77 20.02 -2.58
N GLU A 18 -1.66 19.55 -3.15
CA GLU A 18 -1.57 18.71 -4.35
C GLU A 18 -2.31 17.35 -4.23
N MET A 19 -2.35 16.73 -3.04
CA MET A 19 -3.01 15.42 -2.84
C MET A 19 -4.54 15.47 -2.95
N HIS A 20 -5.18 16.63 -2.76
CA HIS A 20 -6.65 16.72 -2.80
C HIS A 20 -7.24 16.51 -4.19
N ASN A 21 -6.45 16.74 -5.25
CA ASN A 21 -6.90 16.64 -6.64
C ASN A 21 -6.39 15.37 -7.35
N LEU A 22 -5.62 14.53 -6.66
CA LEU A 22 -5.06 13.31 -7.23
C LEU A 22 -5.81 12.10 -6.69
N ASN A 23 -6.21 11.18 -7.56
CA ASN A 23 -6.59 9.83 -7.15
C ASN A 23 -5.33 8.95 -7.17
N PRO A 24 -4.72 8.64 -6.01
CA PRO A 24 -3.49 7.84 -5.96
C PRO A 24 -3.77 6.34 -6.13
N LEU A 25 -5.01 5.92 -6.38
CA LEU A 25 -5.35 4.53 -6.64
C LEU A 25 -5.19 4.22 -8.14
N SER A 26 -4.38 3.22 -8.46
CA SER A 26 -4.19 2.76 -9.84
C SER A 26 -4.56 1.29 -9.98
N TYR A 27 -5.55 0.98 -10.83
CA TYR A 27 -5.99 -0.40 -11.06
C TYR A 27 -5.29 -1.00 -12.28
N THR A 28 -4.82 -2.25 -12.14
CA THR A 28 -4.24 -3.01 -13.25
C THR A 28 -4.91 -4.39 -13.38
N PRO A 29 -5.62 -4.67 -14.49
CA PRO A 29 -5.96 -3.72 -15.57
C PRO A 29 -7.02 -2.69 -15.12
N GLU A 30 -6.96 -1.48 -15.66
CA GLU A 30 -7.84 -0.35 -15.28
C GLU A 30 -9.34 -0.70 -15.47
N THR A 31 -9.66 -1.39 -16.57
CA THR A 31 -11.02 -1.81 -16.90
C THR A 31 -11.63 -2.81 -15.92
N ALA A 32 -10.83 -3.41 -15.03
CA ALA A 32 -11.30 -4.39 -14.07
C ALA A 32 -11.64 -3.81 -12.69
N GLU A 33 -11.64 -2.49 -12.49
CA GLU A 33 -11.90 -1.87 -11.19
C GLU A 33 -13.16 -2.45 -10.49
N ASN A 34 -14.32 -2.47 -11.16
CA ASN A 34 -15.55 -2.98 -10.58
C ASN A 34 -15.48 -4.47 -10.20
N GLU A 35 -14.82 -5.29 -11.03
CA GLU A 35 -14.60 -6.72 -10.77
C GLU A 35 -13.65 -6.92 -9.58
N ILE A 36 -12.56 -6.15 -9.55
CA ILE A 36 -11.57 -6.16 -8.46
C ILE A 36 -12.28 -5.81 -7.15
N ARG A 37 -12.99 -4.67 -7.10
CA ARG A 37 -13.62 -4.17 -5.87
C ARG A 37 -14.73 -5.08 -5.34
N SER A 38 -15.45 -5.77 -6.22
CA SER A 38 -16.54 -6.70 -5.83
C SER A 38 -16.05 -8.10 -5.43
N SER A 39 -14.79 -8.44 -5.69
CA SER A 39 -14.24 -9.76 -5.35
C SER A 39 -14.19 -9.99 -3.83
N VAL A 40 -14.70 -11.13 -3.37
CA VAL A 40 -14.67 -11.54 -1.96
C VAL A 40 -13.27 -12.02 -1.59
N VAL A 41 -12.76 -11.56 -0.45
CA VAL A 41 -11.45 -11.94 0.08
C VAL A 41 -11.61 -13.13 1.01
N ALA A 42 -10.83 -14.18 0.77
CA ALA A 42 -10.76 -15.37 1.62
C ALA A 42 -9.64 -15.25 2.66
N THR A 43 -8.50 -14.67 2.28
CA THR A 43 -7.33 -14.53 3.17
C THR A 43 -6.56 -13.29 2.78
N VAL A 44 -6.04 -12.58 3.78
CA VAL A 44 -5.13 -11.46 3.62
C VAL A 44 -3.72 -11.93 3.93
N HIS A 45 -2.78 -11.71 3.02
CA HIS A 45 -1.37 -12.02 3.22
C HIS A 45 -0.55 -10.73 3.23
N PHE A 46 0.23 -10.54 4.28
CA PHE A 46 1.28 -9.53 4.35
C PHE A 46 2.60 -10.19 3.95
N VAL A 47 3.17 -9.73 2.85
CA VAL A 47 4.34 -10.35 2.23
C VAL A 47 5.50 -9.39 2.29
N ALA A 48 6.53 -9.80 3.02
CA ALA A 48 7.81 -9.14 3.07
C ALA A 48 8.71 -9.70 1.98
N HIS A 49 9.18 -8.83 1.09
CA HIS A 49 10.14 -9.18 0.05
C HIS A 49 11.58 -9.18 0.58
N THR A 50 12.53 -9.37 -0.33
CA THR A 50 13.97 -9.37 -0.04
C THR A 50 14.38 -8.14 0.76
N VAL A 51 15.21 -8.36 1.77
CA VAL A 51 15.80 -7.30 2.57
C VAL A 51 16.75 -6.49 1.70
N VAL A 52 16.63 -5.16 1.73
CA VAL A 52 17.49 -4.26 0.97
C VAL A 52 18.77 -3.93 1.76
N GLU A 53 19.80 -3.49 1.03
CA GLU A 53 21.05 -3.03 1.64
C GLU A 53 20.78 -1.87 2.61
N GLY A 54 21.39 -1.91 3.79
CA GLY A 54 21.13 -0.95 4.86
C GLY A 54 19.82 -1.19 5.63
N GLY A 55 19.24 -2.38 5.54
CA GLY A 55 18.09 -2.82 6.34
C GLY A 55 16.72 -2.41 5.80
N GLY A 56 15.67 -3.04 6.32
CA GLY A 56 14.29 -2.88 5.85
C GLY A 56 13.96 -3.77 4.64
N ASN A 57 12.68 -3.83 4.28
CA ASN A 57 12.19 -4.56 3.12
C ASN A 57 10.90 -3.95 2.59
N HIS A 58 10.61 -4.23 1.33
CA HIS A 58 9.36 -3.88 0.69
C HIS A 58 8.26 -4.84 1.13
N TRP A 59 7.08 -4.31 1.48
CA TRP A 59 5.92 -5.09 1.88
C TRP A 59 4.77 -4.88 0.92
N ASP A 60 4.21 -6.00 0.47
CA ASP A 60 2.99 -6.06 -0.32
C ASP A 60 1.86 -6.69 0.51
N ILE A 61 0.62 -6.30 0.22
CA ILE A 61 -0.57 -6.99 0.74
C ILE A 61 -1.22 -7.75 -0.41
N PHE A 62 -1.41 -9.06 -0.25
CA PHE A 62 -2.20 -9.88 -1.18
C PHE A 62 -3.55 -10.19 -0.56
N LEU A 63 -4.61 -9.70 -1.21
CA LEU A 63 -5.99 -10.09 -0.92
C LEU A 63 -6.32 -11.31 -1.78
N GLN A 64 -6.23 -12.50 -1.21
CA GLN A 64 -6.53 -13.74 -1.93
C GLN A 64 -8.05 -13.87 -2.11
N THR A 65 -8.51 -13.87 -3.36
CA THR A 65 -9.94 -13.94 -3.70
C THR A 65 -10.36 -15.33 -4.18
N ALA A 66 -9.40 -16.17 -4.58
CA ALA A 66 -9.58 -17.59 -4.88
C ALA A 66 -8.24 -18.34 -4.72
N PRO A 67 -8.21 -19.70 -4.74
CA PRO A 67 -6.96 -20.46 -4.65
C PRO A 67 -5.87 -20.03 -5.67
N ARG A 68 -6.29 -19.55 -6.84
CA ARG A 68 -5.41 -19.08 -7.92
C ARG A 68 -5.68 -17.64 -8.35
N LYS A 69 -6.21 -16.80 -7.45
CA LYS A 69 -6.47 -15.38 -7.74
C LYS A 69 -6.19 -14.53 -6.51
N SER A 70 -5.55 -13.40 -6.73
CA SER A 70 -5.35 -12.39 -5.70
C SER A 70 -5.36 -10.99 -6.31
N ILE A 71 -5.61 -10.02 -5.45
CA ILE A 71 -5.38 -8.61 -5.71
C ILE A 71 -4.20 -8.20 -4.83
N ARG A 72 -3.11 -7.74 -5.46
CA ARG A 72 -1.96 -7.19 -4.77
C ARG A 72 -2.14 -5.70 -4.58
N LEU A 73 -1.91 -5.24 -3.37
CA LEU A 73 -1.86 -3.84 -2.99
C LEU A 73 -0.40 -3.50 -2.73
N GLU A 74 0.13 -2.58 -3.54
CA GLU A 74 1.53 -2.18 -3.52
C GLU A 74 1.59 -0.65 -3.47
N ILE A 75 2.37 -0.09 -2.54
CA ILE A 75 2.63 1.35 -2.51
C ILE A 75 3.96 1.61 -3.22
N VAL A 76 3.93 2.40 -4.28
CA VAL A 76 5.10 2.80 -5.08
C VAL A 76 5.27 4.32 -5.09
N PRO A 77 6.50 4.86 -5.20
CA PRO A 77 6.68 6.29 -5.39
C PRO A 77 6.17 6.73 -6.78
N GLY A 78 5.75 7.99 -6.90
CA GLY A 78 5.34 8.56 -8.18
C GLY A 78 3.83 8.54 -8.42
N ALA A 79 3.06 9.07 -7.45
CA ALA A 79 1.62 9.28 -7.60
C ALA A 79 1.26 10.17 -8.80
N TYR A 80 2.12 11.12 -9.18
CA TYR A 80 1.94 11.95 -10.37
C TYR A 80 2.45 11.26 -11.65
N PRO A 81 1.58 10.99 -12.64
CA PRO A 81 2.02 10.48 -13.94
C PRO A 81 3.06 11.40 -14.59
N GLY A 82 4.17 10.82 -15.05
CA GLY A 82 5.22 11.56 -15.75
C GLY A 82 6.11 12.43 -14.87
N ARG A 83 6.02 12.34 -13.54
CA ARG A 83 6.91 13.05 -12.60
C ARG A 83 7.56 12.07 -11.64
N VAL A 84 8.87 12.21 -11.44
CA VAL A 84 9.53 11.61 -10.28
C VAL A 84 9.04 12.37 -9.06
N GLY A 85 8.46 11.65 -8.10
CA GLY A 85 7.85 12.25 -6.93
C GLY A 85 7.89 11.31 -5.74
N PHE A 86 7.88 11.91 -4.56
CA PHE A 86 7.89 11.21 -3.28
C PHE A 86 6.50 10.80 -2.80
N LEU A 87 5.44 11.32 -3.44
CA LEU A 87 4.07 10.93 -3.13
C LEU A 87 3.83 9.48 -3.57
N GLY A 88 3.27 8.69 -2.66
CA GLY A 88 2.93 7.29 -2.86
C GLY A 88 1.67 7.12 -3.69
N ARG A 89 1.73 6.17 -4.62
CA ARG A 89 0.61 5.64 -5.38
C ARG A 89 0.30 4.24 -4.86
N LEU A 90 -0.98 3.93 -4.65
CA LEU A 90 -1.43 2.59 -4.33
C LEU A 90 -1.83 1.87 -5.62
N ASP A 91 -0.96 0.96 -6.05
CA ASP A 91 -1.22 0.09 -7.19
C ASP A 91 -2.03 -1.12 -6.73
N ILE A 92 -3.13 -1.39 -7.44
CA ILE A 92 -4.12 -2.43 -7.16
C ILE A 92 -4.10 -3.40 -8.35
N ILE A 93 -3.36 -4.49 -8.21
CA ILE A 93 -2.94 -5.32 -9.32
C ILE A 93 -3.58 -6.70 -9.21
N ARG A 94 -4.32 -7.12 -10.25
CA ARG A 94 -4.89 -8.47 -10.32
C ARG A 94 -3.83 -9.49 -10.74
N HIS A 95 -3.70 -10.57 -9.98
CA HIS A 95 -2.78 -11.68 -10.29
C HIS A 95 -3.47 -13.05 -10.46
N PRO A 96 -2.96 -13.92 -11.35
CA PRO A 96 -3.48 -15.27 -11.59
C PRO A 96 -2.93 -16.31 -10.61
N TYR A 97 -2.62 -15.89 -9.38
CA TYR A 97 -2.14 -16.73 -8.28
C TYR A 97 -2.63 -16.16 -6.94
N GLY A 98 -2.75 -16.99 -5.90
CA GLY A 98 -3.25 -16.55 -4.59
C GLY A 98 -2.25 -15.76 -3.75
N ILE A 99 -0.96 -16.07 -3.87
CA ILE A 99 0.16 -15.37 -3.22
C ILE A 99 1.44 -15.60 -4.03
N THR A 100 2.38 -14.66 -3.97
CA THR A 100 3.71 -14.84 -4.57
C THR A 100 4.50 -15.96 -3.88
N ARG A 101 5.41 -16.60 -4.63
CA ARG A 101 6.40 -17.55 -4.09
C ARG A 101 7.72 -16.87 -3.71
N HIS A 102 7.89 -15.61 -4.10
CA HIS A 102 9.11 -14.83 -3.88
C HIS A 102 8.97 -13.94 -2.64
N SER A 103 8.87 -14.58 -1.47
CA SER A 103 8.73 -13.91 -0.18
C SER A 103 9.89 -14.26 0.75
N ASN A 104 10.41 -13.28 1.48
CA ASN A 104 11.30 -13.50 2.61
C ASN A 104 10.50 -13.85 3.88
N LYS A 105 9.33 -13.24 4.07
CA LYS A 105 8.41 -13.55 5.16
C LYS A 105 6.97 -13.38 4.70
N THR A 106 6.08 -14.22 5.19
CA THR A 106 4.64 -14.13 4.96
C THR A 106 3.89 -14.23 6.29
N VAL A 107 2.95 -13.32 6.52
CA VAL A 107 1.97 -13.39 7.62
C VAL A 107 0.58 -13.44 7.01
N SER A 108 -0.24 -14.41 7.39
CA SER A 108 -1.56 -14.62 6.80
C SER A 108 -2.65 -14.51 7.86
N ILE A 109 -3.74 -13.82 7.51
CA ILE A 109 -4.92 -13.63 8.35
C ILE A 109 -6.15 -14.07 7.55
N PRO A 110 -6.91 -15.08 8.00
CA PRO A 110 -8.18 -15.43 7.37
C PRO A 110 -9.13 -14.23 7.38
N ALA A 111 -9.76 -13.95 6.24
CA ALA A 111 -10.76 -12.89 6.18
C ALA A 111 -12.11 -13.42 6.69
N GLN A 112 -12.89 -12.55 7.33
CA GLN A 112 -14.26 -12.89 7.68
C GLN A 112 -15.10 -13.07 6.39
N PRO A 113 -16.01 -14.05 6.34
CA PRO A 113 -16.83 -14.30 5.16
C PRO A 113 -17.53 -13.05 4.66
N GLY A 114 -17.60 -12.89 3.33
CA GLY A 114 -18.37 -11.83 2.68
C GLY A 114 -17.67 -10.47 2.57
N HIS A 115 -16.46 -10.30 3.09
CA HIS A 115 -15.73 -9.05 2.92
C HIS A 115 -15.11 -8.93 1.52
N THR A 116 -15.32 -7.79 0.86
CA THR A 116 -14.82 -7.54 -0.49
C THR A 116 -13.52 -6.75 -0.49
N VAL A 117 -12.75 -6.87 -1.58
CA VAL A 117 -11.56 -6.04 -1.83
C VAL A 117 -11.88 -4.55 -1.69
N GLY A 118 -13.02 -4.10 -2.20
CA GLY A 118 -13.46 -2.72 -2.08
C GLY A 118 -13.57 -2.25 -0.63
N GLN A 119 -14.05 -3.10 0.28
CA GLN A 119 -14.14 -2.76 1.70
C GLN A 119 -12.75 -2.63 2.36
N PHE A 120 -11.78 -3.49 1.97
CA PHE A 120 -10.39 -3.34 2.42
C PHE A 120 -9.76 -2.04 1.90
N LEU A 121 -9.97 -1.73 0.61
CA LEU A 121 -9.48 -0.49 0.01
C LEU A 121 -10.09 0.74 0.68
N ASP A 122 -11.40 0.73 0.93
CA ASP A 122 -12.09 1.81 1.60
C ASP A 122 -11.56 2.02 3.02
N ALA A 123 -11.23 0.95 3.75
CA ALA A 123 -10.63 1.06 5.08
C ALA A 123 -9.24 1.72 5.03
N ILE A 124 -8.39 1.34 4.06
CA ILE A 124 -7.07 1.95 3.84
C ILE A 124 -7.21 3.43 3.48
N VAL A 125 -8.13 3.76 2.58
CA VAL A 125 -8.37 5.13 2.12
C VAL A 125 -8.93 6.01 3.23
N ARG A 126 -9.94 5.54 3.97
CA ARG A 126 -10.56 6.29 5.09
C ARG A 126 -9.59 6.57 6.23
N ALA A 127 -8.60 5.69 6.42
CA ALA A 127 -7.54 5.90 7.40
C ALA A 127 -6.40 6.81 6.89
N ASP A 128 -6.51 7.36 5.68
CA ASP A 128 -5.47 8.12 4.99
C ASP A 128 -4.13 7.36 4.79
N ASN A 129 -4.11 6.03 4.98
CA ASN A 129 -2.89 5.20 4.86
C ASN A 129 -2.33 5.13 3.44
N HIS A 130 -3.15 5.44 2.43
CA HIS A 130 -2.75 5.59 1.04
C HIS A 130 -1.97 6.89 0.76
N ARG A 131 -2.04 7.90 1.64
CA ARG A 131 -1.35 9.20 1.52
C ARG A 131 0.03 9.13 2.14
N TYR A 132 0.85 8.30 1.51
CA TYR A 132 2.18 7.98 1.97
C TYR A 132 3.22 8.88 1.27
N GLU A 133 4.21 9.40 2.00
CA GLU A 133 5.36 10.13 1.40
C GLU A 133 6.66 9.37 1.62
N PHE A 134 7.34 9.04 0.53
CA PHE A 134 8.67 8.43 0.54
C PHE A 134 9.75 9.46 0.87
N THR A 135 10.81 9.04 1.54
CA THR A 135 12.00 9.88 1.67
C THR A 135 12.72 10.06 0.32
N GLN A 136 13.69 10.97 0.26
CA GLN A 136 14.57 11.11 -0.93
C GLN A 136 15.27 9.81 -1.33
N SER A 137 15.54 8.92 -0.37
CA SER A 137 16.12 7.60 -0.62
C SER A 137 15.07 6.53 -0.98
N GLY A 138 13.82 6.92 -1.27
CA GLY A 138 12.73 6.00 -1.59
C GLY A 138 12.29 5.12 -0.42
N ARG A 139 12.61 5.50 0.82
CA ARG A 139 12.21 4.72 2.01
C ARG A 139 10.85 5.17 2.48
N GLY A 140 10.03 4.18 2.78
CA GLY A 140 8.75 4.39 3.43
C GLY A 140 8.97 4.72 4.91
N CYS A 141 8.83 3.75 5.78
CA CYS A 141 9.02 3.98 7.21
C CYS A 141 10.49 4.32 7.53
N GLY A 142 10.77 5.59 7.83
CA GLY A 142 12.01 5.99 8.51
C GLY A 142 11.91 5.55 9.97
N GLY A 143 12.75 4.61 10.37
CA GLY A 143 13.08 4.39 11.78
C GLY A 143 14.13 5.38 12.23
#